data_AF-Q8EDH6-F1
#
_entry.id   AF-Q8EDH6-F1
#
_cell.length_a   1.000
_cell.length_b   1.000
_cell.length_c   1.000
_cell.angle_alpha   90.00
_cell.angle_beta   90.00
_cell.angle_gamma   90.00
#
_symmetry.space_group_name_H-M   'P 1'
#
loop_
_entity.id
_entity.type
_entity.pdbx_description
1 polymer ?
#
loop_
_entity_poly.entity_id
_entity_poly.type
_entity_poly.pdbx_seq_one_letter_code
_entity_poly.pdbx_strand_id
1 'polypeptide(L)'
;MLNPIVIPLVPMVGAVTANLTELIRGESKTWHPNIDIGMKTFIFAIAAYVVVWFALLVTAIIVGGTDHISSGLEVIGLFLLGLGFYTWGNGRRFVSSELQLWLYRLALPGVLLSCGVISYFG
;
A
#
# COMPACT_ATOMS: atom_id res chain seq x y z
N MET A 1 22.09 0.24 -3.41
CA MET A 1 21.72 0.85 -2.11
C MET A 1 20.49 1.69 -2.36
N LEU A 2 19.42 1.47 -1.61
CA LEU A 2 18.18 2.22 -1.81
C LEU A 2 18.39 3.72 -1.63
N ASN A 3 17.76 4.50 -2.50
CA ASN A 3 17.68 5.94 -2.31
C ASN A 3 16.93 6.26 -1.00
N PRO A 4 17.44 7.15 -0.12
CA PRO A 4 16.79 7.50 1.15
C PRO A 4 15.33 7.96 1.01
N ILE A 5 14.96 8.51 -0.15
CA ILE A 5 13.59 8.95 -0.45
C ILE A 5 12.63 7.75 -0.56
N VAL A 6 13.12 6.60 -1.01
CA VAL A 6 12.32 5.38 -1.20
C VAL A 6 12.04 4.67 0.13
N ILE A 7 12.92 4.83 1.12
CA ILE A 7 12.84 4.19 2.44
C ILE A 7 11.53 4.47 3.18
N PRO A 8 10.99 5.72 3.27
CA PRO A 8 9.70 5.99 3.91
C PRO A 8 8.49 5.70 3.01
N LEU A 9 8.65 5.76 1.68
CA LEU A 9 7.57 5.55 0.72
C LEU A 9 7.11 4.09 0.70
N VAL A 10 8.04 3.15 0.73
CA VAL A 10 7.74 1.72 0.62
C VAL A 10 6.90 1.19 1.82
N PRO A 11 7.23 1.51 3.09
CA PRO A 11 6.38 1.19 4.23
C PRO A 11 5.02 1.88 4.18
N MET A 12 4.95 3.11 3.66
CA MET A 12 3.69 3.82 3.50
C MET A 12 2.76 3.10 2.50
N VAL A 13 3.29 2.64 1.37
CA VAL A 13 2.55 1.81 0.41
C VAL A 13 2.13 0.48 1.05
N GLY A 14 2.99 -0.13 1.88
CA GLY A 14 2.65 -1.32 2.68
C GLY A 14 1.46 -1.10 3.62
N ALA A 15 1.44 0.01 4.35
CA ALA A 15 0.35 0.38 5.25
C ALA A 15 -0.96 0.68 4.49
N VAL A 16 -0.89 1.39 3.36
CA VAL A 16 -2.06 1.62 2.48
C VAL A 16 -2.60 0.29 1.95
N THR A 17 -1.72 -0.66 1.59
CA THR A 17 -2.12 -1.99 1.12
C THR A 17 -2.83 -2.79 2.20
N ALA A 18 -2.36 -2.72 3.45
CA ALA A 18 -3.05 -3.33 4.58
C ALA A 18 -4.46 -2.73 4.74
N ASN A 19 -4.60 -1.41 4.71
CA ASN A 19 -5.90 -0.73 4.78
C ASN A 19 -6.84 -1.16 3.63
N LEU A 20 -6.34 -1.24 2.39
CA LEU A 20 -7.11 -1.72 1.24
C LEU A 20 -7.52 -3.20 1.38
N THR A 21 -6.67 -4.04 1.97
CA THR A 21 -6.96 -5.45 2.23
C THR A 21 -8.16 -5.59 3.18
N GLU A 22 -8.23 -4.76 4.21
CA GLU A 22 -9.31 -4.74 5.19
C GLU A 22 -10.63 -4.27 4.59
N LEU A 23 -10.57 -3.30 3.67
CA LEU A 23 -11.71 -2.86 2.89
C LEU A 23 -12.28 -4.00 2.04
N ILE A 24 -11.42 -4.70 1.28
CA ILE A 24 -11.83 -5.79 0.38
C ILE A 24 -12.36 -6.99 1.17
N ARG A 25 -11.77 -7.29 2.33
CA ARG A 25 -12.25 -8.35 3.24
C ARG A 25 -13.55 -8.00 3.95
N GLY A 26 -14.04 -6.76 3.83
CA GLY A 26 -15.27 -6.30 4.48
C GLY A 26 -15.13 -6.05 5.99
N GLU A 27 -13.92 -6.17 6.55
CA GLU A 27 -13.63 -5.84 7.95
C GLU A 27 -13.84 -4.34 8.24
N SER A 28 -13.84 -3.48 7.22
CA SER A 28 -14.18 -2.06 7.40
C SER A 28 -15.59 -1.86 7.99
N LYS A 29 -16.55 -2.77 7.74
CA LYS A 29 -17.93 -2.65 8.24
C LYS A 29 -18.08 -3.02 9.71
N THR A 30 -17.19 -3.85 10.27
CA THR A 30 -17.24 -4.20 11.70
C THR A 30 -16.70 -3.08 12.58
N TRP A 31 -15.76 -2.28 12.08
CA TRP A 31 -15.14 -1.17 12.82
C TRP A 31 -15.80 0.19 12.54
N HIS A 32 -16.31 0.40 11.33
CA HIS A 32 -17.03 1.62 10.96
C HIS A 32 -18.37 1.30 10.28
N PRO A 33 -19.39 0.92 11.05
CA PRO A 33 -20.69 0.47 10.53
C PRO A 33 -21.46 1.54 9.74
N ASN A 34 -21.13 2.82 9.93
CA ASN A 34 -21.78 3.96 9.26
C ASN A 34 -21.00 4.51 8.05
N ILE A 35 -19.88 3.91 7.64
CA ILE A 35 -19.18 4.35 6.43
C ILE A 35 -19.91 3.79 5.21
N ASP A 36 -20.59 4.68 4.49
CA ASP A 36 -21.16 4.39 3.18
C ASP A 36 -20.09 4.59 2.10
N ILE A 37 -19.50 3.48 1.65
CA ILE A 37 -18.45 3.50 0.63
C ILE A 37 -19.14 3.46 -0.73
N GLY A 38 -19.26 4.64 -1.35
CA GLY A 38 -19.80 4.72 -2.71
C GLY A 38 -19.03 3.84 -3.70
N MET A 39 -19.76 3.19 -4.62
CA MET A 39 -19.25 2.27 -5.65
C MET A 39 -17.99 2.77 -6.38
N LYS A 40 -17.93 4.08 -6.70
CA LYS A 40 -16.75 4.67 -7.36
C LYS A 40 -15.50 4.57 -6.49
N THR A 41 -15.59 4.92 -5.21
CA THR A 41 -14.47 4.85 -4.26
C THR A 41 -13.99 3.41 -4.07
N PHE A 42 -14.92 2.47 -4.04
CA PHE A 42 -14.61 1.05 -3.93
C PHE A 42 -13.84 0.51 -5.15
N ILE A 43 -14.28 0.87 -6.37
CA ILE A 43 -13.57 0.50 -7.61
C ILE A 43 -12.15 1.08 -7.64
N PHE A 44 -11.97 2.34 -7.25
CA PHE A 44 -10.65 2.97 -7.15
C PHE A 44 -9.73 2.25 -6.14
N ALA A 45 -10.27 1.89 -4.99
CA ALA A 45 -9.54 1.17 -3.96
C ALA A 45 -9.10 -0.24 -4.42
N ILE A 46 -9.98 -0.97 -5.11
CA ILE A 46 -9.64 -2.28 -5.70
C ILE A 46 -8.57 -2.12 -6.79
N ALA A 47 -8.72 -1.14 -7.68
CA ALA A 47 -7.74 -0.89 -8.72
C ALA A 47 -6.35 -0.57 -8.12
N ALA A 48 -6.30 0.26 -7.08
CA ALA A 48 -5.06 0.54 -6.35
C ALA A 48 -4.45 -0.73 -5.74
N TYR A 49 -5.27 -1.57 -5.12
CA TYR A 49 -4.85 -2.83 -4.52
C TYR A 49 -4.23 -3.78 -5.57
N VAL A 50 -4.89 -3.97 -6.71
CA VAL A 50 -4.38 -4.82 -7.80
C VAL A 50 -3.05 -4.28 -8.33
N VAL A 51 -2.94 -2.96 -8.51
CA VAL A 51 -1.71 -2.31 -9.00
C VAL A 51 -0.54 -2.53 -8.03
N VAL A 52 -0.73 -2.40 -6.71
CA VAL A 52 0.35 -2.65 -5.75
C VAL A 52 0.87 -4.09 -5.86
N TRP A 53 -0.03 -5.08 -5.85
CA TRP A 53 0.37 -6.48 -5.92
C TRP A 53 1.04 -6.82 -7.25
N PHE A 54 0.56 -6.24 -8.34
CA PHE A 54 1.19 -6.40 -9.65
C PHE A 54 2.59 -5.78 -9.69
N ALA A 55 2.76 -4.58 -9.12
CA ALA A 55 4.06 -3.91 -9.02
C ALA A 55 5.06 -4.73 -8.18
N LEU A 56 4.61 -5.33 -7.07
CA LEU A 56 5.44 -6.25 -6.27
C LEU A 56 5.86 -7.49 -7.05
N LEU A 57 4.94 -8.08 -7.81
CA LEU A 57 5.24 -9.25 -8.63
C LEU A 57 6.27 -8.93 -9.72
N VAL A 58 6.11 -7.80 -10.41
CA VAL A 58 7.08 -7.32 -11.42
C VAL A 58 8.44 -7.07 -10.77
N THR A 59 8.47 -6.42 -9.60
CA THR A 59 9.72 -6.17 -8.85
C THR A 59 10.40 -7.48 -8.48
N ALA A 60 9.66 -8.48 -8.01
CA ALA A 60 10.20 -9.79 -7.67
C ALA A 60 10.80 -10.52 -8.89
N ILE A 61 10.16 -10.42 -10.07
CA ILE A 61 10.69 -11.02 -11.32
C ILE A 61 11.98 -10.33 -11.75
N ILE A 62 12.03 -8.99 -11.71
CA ILE A 62 13.20 -8.22 -12.14
C ILE A 62 14.39 -8.47 -11.20
N VAL A 63 14.16 -8.41 -9.89
CA VAL A 63 15.19 -8.67 -8.86
C VAL A 63 15.65 -10.13 -8.88
N GLY A 64 14.74 -11.07 -9.12
CA GLY A 64 15.07 -12.49 -9.21
C GLY A 64 15.98 -12.85 -10.39
N GLY A 65 16.12 -11.96 -11.40
CA GLY A 65 16.87 -12.20 -12.61
C GLY A 65 18.30 -11.61 -12.67
N THR A 66 18.69 -10.65 -11.82
CA THR A 66 19.98 -9.91 -11.95
C THR A 66 20.57 -9.39 -10.63
N ASP A 67 21.85 -8.93 -10.68
CA ASP A 67 22.84 -8.59 -9.63
C ASP A 67 22.45 -7.62 -8.48
N HIS A 68 21.16 -7.34 -8.24
CA HIS A 68 20.68 -6.39 -7.22
C HIS A 68 19.69 -7.03 -6.22
N ILE A 69 19.92 -8.31 -5.89
CA ILE A 69 19.14 -9.08 -4.90
C ILE A 69 19.01 -8.34 -3.55
N SER A 70 20.06 -7.64 -3.11
CA SER A 70 20.06 -6.90 -1.84
C SER A 70 19.05 -5.76 -1.81
N SER A 71 18.93 -4.99 -2.91
CA SER A 71 18.03 -3.84 -2.99
C SER A 71 16.57 -4.30 -3.10
N GLY A 72 16.30 -5.39 -3.82
CA GLY A 72 14.96 -5.97 -3.85
C GLY A 72 14.51 -6.56 -2.51
N LEU A 73 15.42 -7.19 -1.76
CA LEU A 73 15.17 -7.65 -0.39
C LEU A 73 14.86 -6.48 0.56
N GLU A 74 15.56 -5.35 0.42
CA GLU A 74 15.30 -4.13 1.20
C GLU A 74 13.91 -3.56 0.90
N VAL A 75 13.49 -3.46 -0.38
CA VAL A 75 12.14 -3.00 -0.75
C VAL A 75 11.07 -3.94 -0.19
N ILE A 76 11.21 -5.24 -0.38
CA ILE A 76 10.23 -6.22 0.12
C ILE A 76 10.17 -6.19 1.64
N GLY A 77 11.32 -6.11 2.31
CA GLY A 77 11.41 -6.03 3.76
C GLY A 77 10.73 -4.78 4.32
N LEU A 78 10.98 -3.61 3.74
CA LEU A 78 10.33 -2.35 4.12
C LEU A 78 8.82 -2.37 3.87
N PHE A 79 8.40 -2.99 2.75
CA PHE A 79 6.99 -3.13 2.41
C PHE A 79 6.26 -4.00 3.44
N LEU A 80 6.85 -5.16 3.75
CA LEU A 80 6.33 -6.08 4.77
C LEU A 80 6.34 -5.45 6.17
N LEU A 81 7.34 -4.63 6.49
CA LEU A 81 7.38 -3.87 7.74
C LEU A 81 6.21 -2.89 7.83
N GLY A 82 5.93 -2.13 6.77
CA GLY A 82 4.79 -1.21 6.72
C GLY A 82 3.45 -1.93 6.85
N LEU A 83 3.30 -3.06 6.17
CA LEU A 83 2.11 -3.91 6.23
C LEU A 83 1.93 -4.50 7.64
N GLY A 84 2.99 -5.04 8.23
CA GLY A 84 2.98 -5.62 9.57
C GLY A 84 2.74 -4.58 10.66
N PHE A 85 3.34 -3.40 10.55
CA PHE A 85 3.16 -2.32 11.52
C PHE A 85 1.72 -1.79 11.52
N TYR A 86 1.11 -1.66 10.34
CA TYR A 86 -0.28 -1.23 10.24
C TYR A 86 -1.26 -2.28 10.79
N THR A 87 -1.04 -3.56 10.46
CA THR A 87 -1.91 -4.66 10.90
C THR A 87 -1.79 -4.95 12.40
N TRP A 88 -0.57 -4.95 12.97
CA TRP A 88 -0.35 -5.16 14.41
C TRP A 88 -0.69 -3.91 15.22
N GLY A 89 -0.33 -2.72 14.74
CA GLY A 89 -0.50 -1.46 15.46
C GLY A 89 -1.96 -0.98 15.57
N ASN A 90 -2.94 -1.70 15.00
CA ASN A 90 -4.32 -1.26 14.89
C ASN A 90 -4.41 0.18 14.34
N GLY A 91 -3.75 0.46 13.21
CA GLY A 91 -3.73 1.78 12.58
C GLY A 91 -5.15 2.35 12.35
N ARG A 92 -6.13 1.46 12.24
CA ARG A 92 -7.58 1.71 12.21
C ARG A 92 -8.10 2.58 13.35
N ARG A 93 -7.53 2.49 14.56
CA ARG A 93 -8.02 3.19 15.76
C ARG A 93 -7.73 4.69 15.76
N PHE A 94 -6.76 5.12 14.94
CA PHE A 94 -6.35 6.52 14.84
C PHE A 94 -6.96 7.24 13.64
N VAL A 95 -7.71 6.53 12.77
CA VAL A 95 -8.24 7.08 11.53
C VAL A 95 -9.75 7.34 11.69
N SER A 96 -10.14 8.62 11.65
CA SER A 96 -11.55 9.03 11.60
C SER A 96 -12.23 8.52 10.33
N SER A 97 -13.55 8.30 10.38
CA SER A 97 -14.34 7.82 9.24
C SER A 97 -14.22 8.69 7.98
N GLU A 98 -14.07 10.01 8.13
CA GLU A 98 -13.83 10.91 7.00
C GLU A 98 -12.41 10.77 6.41
N LEU A 99 -11.41 10.58 7.28
CA LEU A 99 -10.03 10.35 6.86
C LEU A 99 -9.88 9.01 6.12
N GLN A 100 -10.61 7.97 6.54
CA GLN A 100 -10.58 6.66 5.88
C GLN A 100 -11.14 6.73 4.46
N LEU A 101 -12.22 7.50 4.25
CA LEU A 101 -12.78 7.75 2.91
C LEU A 101 -11.78 8.49 1.99
N TRP A 102 -11.06 9.47 2.53
CA TRP A 102 -10.00 10.17 1.79
C TRP A 102 -8.82 9.27 1.48
N LEU A 103 -8.39 8.43 2.41
CA LEU A 103 -7.37 7.40 2.21
C LEU A 103 -7.74 6.47 1.05
N TYR A 104 -9.00 6.02 0.96
CA TYR A 104 -9.45 5.18 -0.15
C TYR A 104 -9.48 5.90 -1.50
N ARG A 105 -9.87 7.18 -1.52
CA ARG A 105 -9.89 7.99 -2.76
C ARG A 105 -8.48 8.32 -3.25
N LEU A 106 -7.57 8.61 -2.32
CA LEU A 106 -6.18 8.96 -2.61
C LEU A 106 -5.26 7.75 -2.77
N ALA A 107 -5.72 6.54 -2.45
CA ALA A 107 -4.92 5.33 -2.56
C ALA A 107 -4.40 5.10 -3.97
N LEU A 108 -5.24 5.23 -5.01
CA LEU A 108 -4.83 5.01 -6.39
C LEU A 108 -3.78 6.01 -6.89
N PRO A 109 -4.00 7.34 -6.82
CA PRO A 109 -2.96 8.30 -7.21
C PRO A 109 -1.73 8.22 -6.31
N GLY A 110 -1.90 7.94 -5.01
CA GLY A 110 -0.79 7.79 -4.06
C GLY A 110 0.10 6.59 -4.38
N VAL A 111 -0.50 5.43 -4.68
CA VAL A 111 0.24 4.22 -5.11
C VAL A 111 0.95 4.49 -6.44
N LEU A 112 0.28 5.08 -7.43
CA LEU A 112 0.89 5.36 -8.73
C LEU A 112 2.06 6.34 -8.63
N LEU A 113 1.93 7.42 -7.85
CA LEU A 113 3.03 8.34 -7.58
C LEU A 113 4.18 7.65 -6.86
N SER A 114 3.87 6.83 -5.85
CA SER A 114 4.89 6.10 -5.10
C SER A 114 5.63 5.11 -6.00
N CYS A 115 4.92 4.33 -6.83
CA CYS A 115 5.52 3.44 -7.81
C CYS A 115 6.35 4.20 -8.85
N GLY A 116 5.89 5.36 -9.31
CA GLY A 116 6.65 6.21 -10.24
C GLY A 116 7.95 6.74 -9.63
N VAL A 117 7.90 7.23 -8.38
CA VAL A 117 9.08 7.69 -7.63
C VAL A 117 10.04 6.53 -7.38
N ILE A 118 9.54 5.35 -7.00
CA ILE A 118 10.35 4.14 -6.81
C ILE A 118 11.02 3.72 -8.13
N SER A 119 10.30 3.77 -9.25
CA SER A 119 10.85 3.38 -10.54
C SER A 119 11.87 4.38 -11.11
N TYR A 120 11.80 5.65 -10.71
CA TYR A 120 12.73 6.68 -11.19
C TYR A 120 13.99 6.81 -10.30
N PHE A 121 13.84 6.59 -8.98
CA PHE A 121 14.90 6.79 -8.00
C PHE A 121 15.46 5.50 -7.39
N GLY A 122 14.83 4.35 -7.65
CA GLY A 122 15.21 3.02 -7.14
C GLY A 122 16.08 2.24 -8.10
#